data_AF-A0A7S0IVI2-F1
#
_entry.id   AF-A0A7S0IVI2-F1
#
_cell.length_a   1.000
_cell.length_b   1.000
_cell.length_c   1.000
_cell.angle_alpha   90.00
_cell.angle_beta   90.00
_cell.angle_gamma   90.00
#
_symmetry.space_group_name_H-M   'P 1'
#
loop_
_entity.id
_entity.type
_entity.pdbx_description
1 polymer ?
#
loop_
_entity_poly.entity_id
_entity_poly.type
_entity_poly.pdbx_seq_one_letter_code
_entity_poly.pdbx_strand_id
1 'polypeptide(L)'
;WRRMLQRADGSASLLAHDGLELGRKDVSKKTAHVSRVQAIVRRQPTGEVVVEAHGSNITGVRASAEAAWTWLRKGEHSMALGAGGQVALDKALPADAIFTLASPPPPSAPCPAPTARPTAQSSSMLGRARSRARSHGHSQG
;
A
#
# COMPACT_ATOMS: atom_id res chain seq x y z
N TRP A 1 -14.67 6.88 17.48
CA TRP A 1 -13.79 7.25 16.36
C TRP A 1 -12.39 6.73 16.63
N ARG A 2 -12.14 5.44 16.30
CA ARG A 2 -10.86 4.76 16.57
C ARG A 2 -9.85 5.16 15.49
N ARG A 3 -8.76 5.80 15.91
CA ARG A 3 -7.58 6.11 15.10
C ARG A 3 -6.83 4.80 14.83
N MET A 4 -7.02 4.15 13.68
CA MET A 4 -6.27 2.94 13.32
C MET A 4 -4.89 3.32 12.79
N LEU A 5 -3.94 3.59 13.70
CA LEU A 5 -2.52 3.46 13.39
C LEU A 5 -2.18 1.96 13.41
N GLN A 6 -1.98 1.34 12.24
CA GLN A 6 -1.37 0.02 12.20
C GLN A 6 0.14 0.19 12.39
N ARG A 7 0.62 -0.22 13.57
CA ARG A 7 2.05 -0.37 13.86
C ARG A 7 2.48 -1.75 13.38
N ALA A 8 3.03 -1.82 12.18
CA ALA A 8 3.82 -2.97 11.76
C ALA A 8 5.29 -2.55 11.93
N ASP A 9 6.04 -3.25 12.79
CA ASP A 9 7.51 -3.18 12.82
C ASP A 9 8.15 -1.89 13.37
N GLY A 10 7.52 -1.20 14.32
CA GLY A 10 8.09 0.02 14.92
C GLY A 10 8.00 1.27 14.03
N SER A 11 7.62 1.12 12.76
CA SER A 11 7.16 2.18 11.88
C SER A 11 5.63 2.31 11.96
N ALA A 12 5.14 3.52 12.20
CA ALA A 12 3.72 3.78 12.12
C ALA A 12 3.31 3.88 10.64
N SER A 13 2.50 2.92 10.16
CA SER A 13 1.89 3.01 8.83
C SER A 13 0.68 3.95 8.91
N LEU A 14 0.76 5.08 8.20
CA LEU A 14 -0.31 6.06 8.16
C LEU A 14 -1.19 5.82 6.95
N LEU A 15 -2.47 5.51 7.19
CA LEU A 15 -3.50 5.76 6.19
C LEU A 15 -3.64 7.28 6.10
N ALA A 16 -3.01 7.89 5.09
CA ALA A 16 -3.07 9.33 4.90
C ALA A 16 -4.54 9.74 4.68
N HIS A 17 -5.16 10.34 5.68
CA HIS A 17 -6.45 11.00 5.57
C HIS A 17 -6.22 12.49 5.36
N ASP A 18 -7.15 13.18 4.71
CA ASP A 18 -7.04 14.63 4.56
C ASP A 18 -7.06 15.33 5.93
N GLY A 19 -6.11 16.24 6.16
CA GLY A 19 -5.98 16.98 7.42
C GLY A 19 -5.44 16.15 8.60
N LEU A 20 -4.71 15.07 8.35
CA LEU A 20 -4.12 14.27 9.43
C LEU A 20 -2.98 15.02 10.12
N GLU A 21 -3.21 15.42 11.37
CA GLU A 21 -2.21 16.08 12.21
C GLU A 21 -1.28 15.06 12.86
N LEU A 22 0.02 15.21 12.63
CA LEU A 22 1.09 14.45 13.29
C LEU A 22 1.80 15.33 14.29
N GLY A 23 1.99 14.83 15.51
CA GLY A 23 2.76 15.55 16.52
C GLY A 23 3.26 14.66 17.65
N ARG A 24 3.60 15.28 18.78
CA ARG A 24 4.25 14.57 19.90
C ARG A 24 3.44 13.40 20.47
N LYS A 25 2.13 13.37 20.22
CA LYS A 25 1.25 12.30 20.73
C LYS A 25 1.36 11.03 19.90
N ASP A 26 1.85 11.14 18.67
CA ASP A 26 1.89 10.04 17.71
C ASP A 26 3.24 9.29 17.74
N VAL A 27 4.25 9.85 18.43
CA VAL A 27 5.55 9.23 18.67
C VAL A 27 5.56 8.40 19.96
N SER A 28 6.34 7.32 19.97
CA SER A 28 6.37 6.36 21.08
C SER A 28 7.06 6.89 22.35
N LYS A 29 8.07 7.76 22.20
CA LYS A 29 8.79 8.37 23.32
C LYS A 29 8.34 9.81 23.53
N LYS A 30 8.37 10.28 24.78
CA LYS A 30 8.11 11.69 25.11
C LYS A 30 9.21 12.57 24.53
N THR A 31 9.04 13.01 23.28
CA THR A 31 9.94 13.97 22.64
C THR A 31 9.47 15.39 22.97
N ALA A 32 10.13 16.03 23.93
CA ALA A 32 9.84 17.44 24.28
C ALA A 32 10.03 18.38 23.07
N HIS A 33 10.86 17.98 22.11
CA HIS A 33 11.20 18.73 20.91
C HIS A 33 10.12 18.66 19.81
N VAL A 34 9.12 17.77 19.91
CA VAL A 34 8.06 17.69 18.89
C VAL A 34 6.86 18.51 19.33
N SER A 35 6.36 19.34 18.42
CA SER A 35 5.18 20.18 18.68
C SER A 35 3.92 19.33 18.88
N ARG A 36 2.87 19.92 19.47
CA ARG A 36 1.56 19.22 19.58
C ARG A 36 1.01 18.84 18.21
N VAL A 37 1.21 19.72 17.23
CA VAL A 37 1.02 19.52 15.80
C VAL A 37 2.32 19.95 15.14
N GLN A 38 3.06 18.98 14.60
CA GLN A 38 4.38 19.18 14.00
C GLN A 38 4.28 19.16 12.47
N ALA A 39 3.43 18.30 11.92
CA ALA A 39 3.17 18.21 10.50
C ALA A 39 1.67 17.95 10.26
N ILE A 40 1.16 18.45 9.14
CA ILE A 40 -0.19 18.17 8.67
C ILE A 40 -0.07 17.44 7.34
N VAL A 41 -0.67 16.26 7.27
CA VAL A 41 -0.69 15.41 6.10
C VAL A 41 -2.00 15.64 5.37
N ARG A 42 -1.93 16.02 4.10
CA ARG A 42 -3.07 16.26 3.21
C ARG A 42 -3.02 15.30 2.04
N ARG A 43 -4.16 14.68 1.72
CA ARG A 43 -4.26 13.79 0.56
C ARG A 43 -4.80 14.60 -0.62
N GLN A 44 -4.05 14.64 -1.71
CA GLN A 44 -4.48 15.25 -2.96
C GLN A 44 -5.50 14.35 -3.67
N PRO A 45 -6.39 14.93 -4.50
CA PRO A 45 -7.35 14.17 -5.30
C PRO A 45 -6.68 13.21 -6.30
N THR A 46 -5.40 13.44 -6.64
CA THR A 46 -4.57 12.53 -7.45
C THR A 46 -4.18 11.25 -6.71
N GLY A 47 -4.44 11.16 -5.40
CA GLY A 47 -4.05 10.04 -4.54
C GLY A 47 -2.69 10.21 -3.88
N GLU A 48 -1.92 11.21 -4.30
CA GLU A 48 -0.65 11.59 -3.67
C GLU A 48 -0.85 12.35 -2.36
N VAL A 49 0.20 12.45 -1.56
CA VAL A 49 0.15 13.06 -0.23
C VAL A 49 1.10 14.24 -0.14
N VAL A 50 0.63 15.36 0.38
CA VAL A 50 1.46 16.55 0.65
C VAL A 50 1.54 16.74 2.16
N VAL A 51 2.74 17.02 2.65
CA VAL A 51 3.02 17.26 4.06
C VAL A 51 3.36 18.72 4.26
N GLU A 52 2.64 19.38 5.15
CA GLU A 52 2.89 20.76 5.56
C GLU A 52 3.57 20.76 6.94
N ALA A 53 4.68 21.46 7.07
CA ALA A 53 5.36 21.61 8.35
C ALA A 53 4.71 22.72 9.18
N HIS A 54 4.23 22.40 10.38
CA HIS A 54 3.48 23.34 11.21
C HIS A 54 4.16 23.63 12.56
N GLY A 55 4.99 22.71 13.04
CA GLY A 55 5.68 22.84 14.31
C GLY A 55 6.89 23.76 14.30
N SER A 56 7.48 24.00 15.46
CA SER A 56 8.65 24.88 15.62
C SER A 56 9.94 24.27 15.09
N ASN A 57 10.07 22.94 15.16
CA ASN A 57 11.21 22.23 14.59
C ASN A 57 10.96 21.92 13.11
N ILE A 58 12.03 21.60 12.39
CA ILE A 58 11.94 21.20 10.99
C ILE A 58 11.40 19.77 10.84
N THR A 59 10.58 19.56 9.82
CA THR A 59 9.96 18.28 9.49
C THR A 59 10.67 17.69 8.29
N GLY A 60 11.12 16.44 8.40
CA GLY A 60 11.76 15.71 7.30
C GLY A 60 10.74 14.97 6.47
N VAL A 61 10.92 14.97 5.15
CA VAL A 61 10.17 14.12 4.22
C VAL A 61 11.12 13.47 3.23
N ARG A 62 10.80 12.25 2.79
CA ARG A 62 11.50 11.58 1.69
C ARG A 62 10.55 10.68 0.91
N ALA A 63 10.80 10.54 -0.38
CA ALA A 63 9.96 9.74 -1.27
C ALA A 63 10.04 8.23 -0.99
N SER A 64 11.16 7.75 -0.46
CA SER A 64 11.41 6.33 -0.15
C SER A 64 12.51 6.20 0.90
N ALA A 65 12.71 5.01 1.46
CA ALA A 65 13.74 4.77 2.47
C ALA A 65 15.18 5.05 1.99
N GLU A 66 15.42 4.97 0.68
CA GLU A 66 16.72 5.20 0.05
C GLU A 66 16.90 6.66 -0.41
N ALA A 67 15.82 7.44 -0.48
CA ALA A 67 15.86 8.82 -0.92
C ALA A 67 16.43 9.74 0.17
N ALA A 68 17.07 10.83 -0.27
CA ALA A 68 17.57 11.87 0.62
C ALA A 68 16.41 12.57 1.36
N TRP A 69 16.67 13.00 2.59
CA TRP A 69 15.72 13.78 3.37
C TRP A 69 15.63 15.21 2.87
N THR A 70 14.42 15.65 2.55
CA THR A 70 14.07 17.06 2.38
C THR A 70 13.54 17.60 3.70
N TRP A 71 14.16 18.64 4.24
CA TRP A 71 13.77 19.24 5.52
C TRP A 71 12.97 20.50 5.29
N LEU A 72 11.73 20.50 5.78
CA LEU A 72 10.76 21.58 5.68
C LEU A 72 10.75 22.42 6.95
N ARG A 73 10.78 23.74 6.83
CA ARG A 73 10.56 24.68 7.93
C ARG A 73 9.06 24.96 8.07
N LYS A 74 8.69 25.57 9.19
CA LYS A 74 7.31 25.95 9.47
C LYS A 74 6.71 26.77 8.31
N GLY A 75 5.56 26.34 7.81
CA GLY A 75 4.83 26.93 6.68
C GLY A 75 5.28 26.39 5.32
N GLU A 76 6.31 25.55 5.23
CA GLU A 76 6.72 24.91 3.99
C GLU A 76 5.96 23.60 3.74
N HIS A 77 5.81 23.29 2.45
CA HIS A 77 5.09 22.11 1.96
C HIS A 77 6.06 21.18 1.23
N SER A 78 5.86 19.87 1.40
CA SER A 78 6.57 18.86 0.63
C SER A 78 6.13 18.86 -0.83
N MET A 79 6.98 18.30 -1.69
CA MET A 79 6.50 17.75 -2.95
C MET A 79 5.51 16.61 -2.69
N ALA A 80 4.70 16.27 -3.70
CA ALA A 80 3.78 15.15 -3.62
C ALA A 80 4.52 13.83 -3.34
N LEU A 81 4.11 13.14 -2.29
CA LEU A 81 4.66 11.86 -1.84
C LEU A 81 3.70 10.74 -2.20
N GLY A 82 4.25 9.67 -2.78
CA GLY A 82 3.54 8.42 -3.03
C GLY A 82 3.57 7.47 -1.84
N ALA A 83 3.02 6.27 -2.07
CA ALA A 83 3.16 5.17 -1.12
C ALA A 83 4.63 4.82 -0.87
N GLY A 84 4.96 4.49 0.39
CA GLY A 84 6.35 4.26 0.81
C GLY A 84 7.13 5.53 1.13
N GLY A 85 6.55 6.72 0.89
CA GLY A 85 7.07 7.99 1.38
C GLY A 85 7.17 8.00 2.91
N GLN A 86 8.16 8.69 3.45
CA GLN A 86 8.42 8.74 4.87
C GLN A 86 8.48 10.17 5.40
N VAL A 87 7.96 10.36 6.61
CA VAL A 87 7.89 11.63 7.31
C VAL A 87 8.60 11.50 8.66
N ALA A 88 9.57 12.36 8.93
CA ALA A 88 10.27 12.47 10.19
C ALA A 88 9.83 13.75 10.92
N LEU A 89 9.39 13.63 12.17
CA LEU A 89 8.92 14.78 12.95
C LEU A 89 10.04 15.57 13.64
N ASP A 90 11.28 15.07 13.60
CA ASP A 90 12.44 15.72 14.23
C ASP A 90 13.75 15.36 13.49
N LYS A 91 14.63 16.35 13.28
CA LYS A 91 15.94 16.14 12.63
C LYS A 91 17.00 15.56 13.56
N ALA A 92 16.93 15.84 14.86
CA ALA A 92 17.93 15.37 15.82
C ALA A 92 17.73 13.89 16.15
N LEU A 93 16.48 13.41 16.13
CA LEU A 93 16.11 12.02 16.41
C LEU A 93 15.16 11.47 15.34
N PRO A 94 15.61 11.37 14.07
CA PRO A 94 14.74 10.96 12.98
C PRO A 94 14.23 9.53 13.18
N ALA A 95 15.07 8.62 13.67
CA ALA A 95 14.76 7.20 13.84
C ALA A 95 13.58 6.90 14.79
N ASP A 96 13.29 7.79 15.76
CA ASP A 96 12.24 7.56 16.77
C ASP A 96 10.87 8.09 16.32
N ALA A 97 10.82 8.82 15.20
CA ALA A 97 9.64 9.54 14.73
C ALA A 97 9.44 9.45 13.21
N ILE A 98 9.80 8.30 12.59
CA ILE A 98 9.54 8.03 11.18
C ILE A 98 8.14 7.43 11.01
N PHE A 99 7.34 8.07 10.18
CA PHE A 99 6.03 7.60 9.75
C PHE A 99 6.12 7.22 8.27
N THR A 100 5.65 6.03 7.92
CA THR A 100 5.65 5.57 6.53
C THR A 100 4.22 5.66 5.97
N LEU A 101 4.08 6.30 4.82
CA LEU A 101 2.82 6.40 4.09
C LEU A 101 2.47 5.03 3.54
N ALA A 102 1.41 4.42 4.06
CA ALA A 102 0.92 3.15 3.55
C ALA A 102 0.21 3.37 2.20
N SER A 103 0.51 2.52 1.22
CA SER A 103 -0.42 2.35 0.09
C SER A 103 -1.76 1.87 0.65
N PRO A 104 -2.92 2.33 0.14
CA PRO A 104 -4.14 1.57 0.37
C PRO A 104 -3.88 0.11 -0.03
N PRO A 105 -4.37 -0.87 0.74
CA PRO A 105 -4.27 -2.25 0.32
C PRO A 105 -4.88 -2.36 -1.08
N PRO A 106 -4.27 -3.13 -2.01
CA PRO A 106 -4.92 -3.40 -3.28
C PRO A 106 -6.33 -3.90 -2.96
N PRO A 107 -7.37 -3.47 -3.68
CA PRO A 107 -8.71 -4.00 -3.47
C PRO A 107 -8.57 -5.51 -3.56
N SER A 108 -8.85 -6.21 -2.46
CA SER A 108 -8.72 -7.66 -2.37
C SER A 108 -9.31 -8.24 -3.64
N ALA A 109 -8.46 -8.83 -4.47
CA ALA A 109 -8.94 -9.61 -5.60
C ALA A 109 -10.00 -10.57 -5.04
N PRO A 110 -11.19 -10.71 -5.66
CA PRO A 110 -12.13 -11.72 -5.23
C PRO A 110 -11.35 -13.03 -5.21
N CYS A 111 -11.37 -13.72 -4.07
CA CYS A 111 -10.73 -15.02 -3.89
C CYS A 111 -10.97 -15.86 -5.16
N PRO A 112 -9.94 -16.33 -5.89
CA PRO A 112 -10.19 -17.42 -6.81
C PRO A 112 -10.67 -18.57 -5.92
N ALA A 113 -11.93 -18.95 -6.10
CA ALA A 113 -12.48 -20.19 -5.58
C ALA A 113 -11.47 -21.32 -5.84
N PRO A 114 -11.29 -22.29 -4.93
CA PRO A 114 -10.35 -23.38 -5.11
C PRO A 114 -10.71 -24.15 -6.38
N THR A 115 -10.07 -23.79 -7.49
CA THR A 115 -10.18 -24.48 -8.76
C THR A 115 -9.34 -25.74 -8.61
N ALA A 116 -10.03 -26.87 -8.61
CA ALA A 116 -9.50 -28.21 -8.46
C ALA A 116 -8.20 -28.40 -9.25
N ARG A 117 -7.23 -29.08 -8.61
CA ARG A 117 -6.03 -29.64 -9.24
C ARG A 117 -6.40 -30.29 -10.60
N PRO A 118 -5.82 -29.85 -11.72
CA PRO A 118 -5.70 -30.74 -12.87
C PRO A 118 -4.57 -31.71 -12.53
N THR A 119 -4.92 -32.88 -12.01
CA THR A 119 -4.00 -34.02 -12.04
C THR A 119 -3.81 -34.38 -13.51
N ALA A 120 -2.59 -34.20 -13.98
CA ALA A 120 -2.13 -34.60 -15.30
C ALA A 120 -2.67 -35.98 -15.66
N GLN A 121 -3.46 -36.06 -16.73
CA GLN A 121 -3.74 -37.33 -17.38
C GLN A 121 -2.98 -37.34 -18.71
N SER A 122 -1.92 -38.14 -18.66
CA SER A 122 -0.98 -38.46 -19.72
C SER A 122 -1.69 -38.73 -21.04
N SER A 123 -1.16 -38.11 -22.08
CA SER A 123 -1.43 -38.39 -23.47
C SER A 123 -1.25 -39.86 -23.81
N SER A 124 -1.94 -40.24 -24.89
CA SER A 124 -1.63 -41.32 -25.83
C SER A 124 -2.23 -42.68 -25.49
N MET A 125 -3.29 -43.07 -26.20
CA MET A 125 -3.23 -44.22 -27.11
C MET A 125 -4.48 -44.28 -28.00
N LEU A 126 -4.18 -44.05 -29.26
CA LEU A 126 -4.94 -44.31 -30.47
C LEU A 126 -5.54 -45.73 -30.44
N GLY A 127 -6.87 -45.84 -30.33
CA GLY A 127 -7.58 -47.13 -30.29
C GLY A 127 -8.84 -47.11 -31.13
N ARG A 128 -8.65 -47.43 -32.43
CA ARG A 128 -9.68 -47.79 -33.42
C ARG A 128 -10.82 -48.63 -32.82
N ALA A 129 -12.06 -48.29 -33.17
CA ALA A 129 -12.97 -49.19 -33.90
C ALA A 129 -14.38 -48.60 -33.95
N ARG A 130 -14.66 -47.83 -35.01
CA ARG A 130 -16.02 -47.65 -35.51
C ARG A 130 -16.34 -48.84 -36.38
N SER A 131 -17.40 -49.58 -36.05
CA SER A 131 -18.16 -50.38 -37.02
C SER A 131 -19.55 -50.66 -36.43
N ARG A 132 -20.45 -49.70 -36.64
CA ARG A 132 -21.89 -49.91 -36.50
C ARG A 132 -22.37 -50.60 -37.76
N ALA A 133 -22.89 -51.81 -37.59
CA ALA A 133 -23.54 -52.59 -38.61
C ALA A 133 -24.98 -52.12 -38.83
N ARG A 134 -25.45 -52.29 -40.09
CA ARG A 134 -26.86 -52.30 -40.56
C ARG A 134 -27.57 -50.94 -40.49
N SER A 135 -28.36 -50.50 -41.47
CA SER A 135 -29.22 -51.21 -42.42
C SER A 135 -29.81 -50.21 -43.46
N HIS A 136 -30.45 -50.75 -44.51
CA HIS A 136 -31.21 -50.12 -45.62
C HIS A 136 -30.35 -49.77 -46.84
N GLY A 137 -30.54 -50.36 -48.02
CA GLY A 137 -31.79 -50.81 -48.68
C GLY A 137 -31.97 -49.90 -49.90
N HIS A 138 -31.42 -50.28 -51.06
CA HIS A 138 -32.13 -50.84 -52.22
C HIS A 138 -33.18 -49.88 -52.83
N SER A 139 -32.84 -49.33 -53.99
CA SER A 139 -33.72 -49.25 -55.17
C SER A 139 -32.93 -48.70 -56.36
N GLN A 140 -32.61 -49.59 -57.32
CA GLN A 140 -32.42 -49.23 -58.71
C GLN A 140 -33.77 -49.31 -59.43
N GLY A 141 -33.87 -48.58 -60.55
CA GLY A 141 -34.82 -48.94 -61.62
C GLY A 141 -34.33 -50.13 -62.43
#